data_AF-A0A7R9AYS2-F1
#
_entry.id   AF-A0A7R9AYS2-F1
#
_cell.length_a   1.000
_cell.length_b   1.000
_cell.length_c   1.000
_cell.angle_alpha   90.00
_cell.angle_beta   90.00
_cell.angle_gamma   90.00
#
_symmetry.space_group_name_H-M   'P 1'
#
loop_
_entity.id
_entity.type
_entity.pdbx_description
1 polymer ?
#
loop_
_entity_poly.entity_id
_entity_poly.type
_entity_poly.pdbx_seq_one_letter_code
_entity_poly.pdbx_strand_id
1 'polypeptide(L)'
;MKGEYMMFVEEYRKESDATWIVKPSCGSQGRGIFLFQKLKELMDWRTARSLTEANNKEVLSDWKTQRSHDNIGDQVPPDTHIVQRYIDNPYLIAGRKFDLRIYVLITSFSPLKAWIGREGFARLSNEQFSLSDLSDSRVHLTNSSIQLRSDSGGQGCKWSLRRLREFLTARHGATTVETLVQAIARVVLTSLRCVQNVIIQDRHCFELYGYDVLLDCNLKPWLIEVNASPSMSATSNEDYKLKYTLLQDVLNVLDLEGRNKY
;
A
#
# COMPACT_ATOMS: atom_id res chain seq x y z
N MET A 1 -15.52 -16.74 -5.56
CA MET A 1 -15.96 -16.55 -4.16
C MET A 1 -16.08 -17.83 -3.32
N LYS A 2 -17.05 -18.76 -3.50
CA LYS A 2 -17.14 -19.96 -2.60
C LYS A 2 -15.89 -20.85 -2.64
N GLY A 3 -15.27 -21.01 -3.82
CA GLY A 3 -14.01 -21.78 -3.98
C GLY A 3 -12.81 -21.13 -3.29
N GLU A 4 -12.60 -19.82 -3.48
CA GLU A 4 -11.48 -19.07 -2.86
C GLU A 4 -11.57 -19.06 -1.33
N TYR A 5 -12.77 -18.97 -0.77
CA TYR A 5 -12.96 -19.10 0.68
C TYR A 5 -12.53 -20.47 1.20
N MET A 6 -12.87 -21.55 0.48
CA MET A 6 -12.43 -22.90 0.88
C MET A 6 -10.90 -23.06 0.77
N MET A 7 -10.29 -22.53 -0.29
CA MET A 7 -8.83 -22.49 -0.43
C MET A 7 -8.17 -21.75 0.74
N PHE A 8 -8.73 -20.61 1.14
CA PHE A 8 -8.26 -19.88 2.32
C PHE A 8 -8.41 -20.72 3.60
N VAL A 9 -9.55 -21.38 3.81
CA VAL A 9 -9.75 -22.22 5.01
C VAL A 9 -8.78 -23.39 5.06
N GLU A 10 -8.45 -23.99 3.91
CA GLU A 10 -7.42 -25.04 3.83
C GLU A 10 -6.04 -24.51 4.21
N GLU A 11 -5.66 -23.33 3.72
CA GLU A 11 -4.37 -22.71 4.05
C GLU A 11 -4.31 -22.26 5.52
N TYR A 12 -5.38 -21.66 6.03
CA TYR A 12 -5.54 -21.30 7.44
C TYR A 12 -5.31 -22.49 8.37
N ARG A 13 -5.81 -23.69 8.00
CA ARG A 13 -5.61 -24.91 8.79
C ARG A 13 -4.16 -25.39 8.83
N LYS A 14 -3.34 -25.07 7.82
CA LYS A 14 -1.91 -25.40 7.81
C LYS A 14 -1.11 -24.46 8.72
N GLU A 15 -1.60 -23.24 8.90
CA GLU A 15 -0.94 -22.19 9.67
C GLU A 15 -1.90 -21.63 10.76
N SER A 16 -2.37 -22.50 11.65
CA SER A 16 -3.43 -22.14 12.62
C SER A 16 -3.06 -21.01 13.59
N ASP A 17 -1.77 -20.81 13.84
CA ASP A 17 -1.25 -19.77 14.75
C ASP A 17 -0.91 -18.48 14.01
N ALA A 18 -1.11 -18.43 12.70
CA ALA A 18 -0.84 -17.26 11.89
C ALA A 18 -1.83 -16.13 12.17
N THR A 19 -1.32 -14.91 12.08
CA THR A 19 -2.16 -13.71 12.05
C THR A 19 -2.53 -13.40 10.61
N TRP A 20 -3.79 -13.03 10.40
CA TRP A 20 -4.35 -12.69 9.09
C TRP A 20 -4.90 -11.27 9.11
N ILE A 21 -4.91 -10.63 7.94
CA ILE A 21 -5.45 -9.28 7.75
C ILE A 21 -6.51 -9.30 6.66
N VAL A 22 -7.65 -8.69 6.96
CA VAL A 22 -8.73 -8.46 5.99
C VAL A 22 -8.64 -7.04 5.47
N LYS A 23 -8.76 -6.85 4.17
CA LYS A 23 -8.75 -5.54 3.52
C LYS A 23 -9.87 -5.45 2.47
N PRO A 24 -10.59 -4.33 2.35
CA PRO A 24 -11.49 -4.10 1.22
C PRO A 24 -10.70 -4.01 -0.09
N SER A 25 -11.22 -4.54 -1.19
CA SER A 25 -10.54 -4.58 -2.49
C SER A 25 -10.29 -3.19 -3.09
N CYS A 26 -11.18 -2.25 -2.82
CA CYS A 26 -11.13 -0.86 -3.34
C CYS A 26 -11.11 0.17 -2.20
N GLY A 27 -10.66 -0.23 -1.01
CA GLY A 27 -10.59 0.64 0.16
C GLY A 27 -9.43 1.63 0.08
N SER A 28 -9.50 2.69 0.88
CA SER A 28 -8.37 3.60 1.11
C SER A 28 -8.30 4.02 2.57
N GLN A 29 -7.20 4.66 2.96
CA GLN A 29 -7.03 5.26 4.29
C GLN A 29 -7.08 4.25 5.47
N GLY A 30 -6.95 2.95 5.19
CA GLY A 30 -7.01 1.88 6.17
C GLY A 30 -8.40 1.58 6.74
N ARG A 31 -9.47 2.13 6.14
CA ARG A 31 -10.85 1.86 6.60
C ARG A 31 -11.27 0.44 6.26
N GLY A 32 -11.98 -0.21 7.18
CA GLY A 32 -12.46 -1.58 7.00
C GLY A 32 -11.39 -2.66 7.11
N ILE A 33 -10.16 -2.29 7.51
CA ILE A 33 -9.07 -3.23 7.76
C ILE A 33 -9.15 -3.71 9.21
N PHE A 34 -9.04 -5.01 9.41
CA PHE A 34 -8.87 -5.60 10.74
C PHE A 34 -7.99 -6.86 10.66
N LEU A 35 -7.41 -7.21 11.80
CA LEU A 35 -6.60 -8.40 11.96
C LEU A 35 -7.38 -9.45 12.74
N PHE A 36 -7.12 -10.72 12.46
CA PHE A 36 -7.71 -11.84 13.19
C PHE A 36 -6.73 -13.01 13.26
N GLN A 37 -6.92 -13.85 14.27
CA GLN A 37 -6.19 -15.12 14.42
C GLN A 37 -7.15 -16.30 14.39
N LYS A 38 -8.40 -16.11 14.84
CA LYS A 38 -9.39 -17.18 14.88
C LYS A 38 -10.36 -17.03 13.72
N LEU A 39 -10.59 -18.13 12.98
CA LEU A 39 -11.56 -18.13 11.88
C LEU A 39 -12.97 -17.69 12.32
N LYS A 40 -13.32 -17.93 13.58
CA LYS A 40 -14.58 -17.45 14.18
C LYS A 40 -14.71 -15.92 14.11
N GLU A 41 -13.64 -15.16 14.33
CA GLU A 41 -13.65 -13.69 14.28
C GLU A 41 -14.02 -13.18 12.88
N LEU A 42 -13.49 -13.83 11.83
CA LEU A 42 -13.85 -13.53 10.44
C LEU A 42 -15.33 -13.84 10.15
N MET A 43 -15.85 -14.95 10.68
CA MET A 43 -17.24 -15.36 10.50
C MET A 43 -18.23 -14.45 11.24
N ASP A 44 -17.90 -14.06 12.46
CA ASP A 44 -18.70 -13.15 13.27
C ASP A 44 -18.75 -11.76 12.61
N TRP A 45 -17.60 -11.26 12.13
CA TRP A 45 -17.53 -10.00 11.37
C TRP A 45 -18.39 -10.03 10.09
N ARG A 46 -18.31 -11.12 9.32
CA ARG A 46 -19.11 -11.29 8.09
C ARG A 46 -20.61 -11.27 8.40
N THR A 47 -21.02 -11.96 9.47
CA THR A 47 -22.42 -12.03 9.90
C THR A 47 -22.94 -10.66 10.34
N ALA A 48 -22.17 -9.95 11.18
CA ALA A 48 -22.52 -8.61 11.65
C ALA A 48 -22.72 -7.62 10.49
N ARG A 49 -21.87 -7.69 9.45
CA ARG A 49 -22.02 -6.86 8.25
C ARG A 49 -23.28 -7.17 7.46
N SER A 50 -23.58 -8.44 7.22
CA SER A 50 -24.81 -8.83 6.50
C SER A 50 -26.08 -8.37 7.22
N LEU A 51 -26.10 -8.38 8.56
CA LEU A 51 -27.20 -7.84 9.36
C LEU A 51 -27.31 -6.31 9.25
N THR A 52 -26.16 -5.62 9.26
CA THR A 52 -26.12 -4.15 9.14
C THR A 52 -26.59 -3.68 7.75
N GLU A 53 -26.19 -4.38 6.69
CA GLU A 53 -26.64 -4.13 5.31
C GLU A 53 -28.14 -4.41 5.12
N ALA A 54 -28.66 -5.45 5.78
CA ALA A 54 -30.09 -5.76 5.74
C ALA A 54 -30.95 -4.65 6.40
N ASN A 55 -30.43 -4.03 7.46
CA ASN A 55 -31.14 -3.00 8.22
C ASN A 55 -31.00 -1.57 7.64
N ASN A 56 -29.91 -1.26 6.92
CA ASN A 56 -29.62 0.09 6.40
C ASN A 56 -29.99 0.30 4.93
N LYS A 57 -30.96 -0.44 4.39
CA LYS A 57 -31.37 -0.31 2.98
C LYS A 57 -31.84 1.10 2.57
N GLU A 58 -32.28 1.93 3.52
CA GLU A 58 -32.69 3.33 3.27
C GLU A 58 -31.54 4.35 3.28
N VAL A 59 -30.42 4.09 3.97
CA VAL A 59 -29.28 5.06 4.02
C VAL A 59 -28.27 4.79 2.90
N LEU A 60 -28.23 3.57 2.38
CA LEU A 60 -27.42 3.19 1.21
C LEU A 60 -27.91 3.81 -0.11
N SER A 61 -29.02 4.56 -0.15
CA SER A 61 -29.41 5.35 -1.33
C SER A 61 -28.66 6.68 -1.44
N ASP A 62 -28.22 7.27 -0.32
CA ASP A 62 -27.71 8.65 -0.32
C ASP A 62 -26.24 8.78 -0.75
N TRP A 63 -25.41 7.75 -0.54
CA TRP A 63 -24.05 7.71 -1.10
C TRP A 63 -24.04 7.43 -2.62
N LYS A 64 -25.16 6.93 -3.18
CA LYS A 64 -25.30 6.67 -4.61
C LYS A 64 -25.50 7.96 -5.43
N THR A 65 -25.95 9.04 -4.80
CA THR A 65 -26.35 10.29 -5.48
C THR A 65 -25.16 11.21 -5.83
N GLN A 66 -23.95 10.93 -5.33
CA GLN A 66 -22.74 11.72 -5.69
C GLN A 66 -21.94 11.15 -6.88
N ARG A 67 -22.39 10.06 -7.52
CA ARG A 67 -21.74 9.46 -8.70
C ARG A 67 -22.60 9.45 -9.97
N SER A 68 -23.76 10.09 -9.97
CA SER A 68 -24.64 10.18 -11.15
C SER A 68 -24.22 11.30 -12.10
N HIS A 69 -23.07 11.12 -12.75
CA HIS A 69 -22.82 11.61 -14.10
C HIS A 69 -22.09 10.49 -14.82
N ASP A 70 -22.80 9.39 -15.07
CA ASP A 70 -22.62 8.50 -16.23
C ASP A 70 -23.69 7.40 -16.15
N ASN A 71 -24.66 7.47 -17.06
CA ASN A 71 -25.76 6.52 -17.18
C ASN A 71 -25.26 5.21 -17.79
N ILE A 72 -24.75 4.30 -16.97
CA ILE A 72 -24.67 2.87 -17.28
C ILE A 72 -25.18 2.12 -16.05
N GLY A 73 -26.13 1.19 -16.26
CA GLY A 73 -26.80 0.43 -15.22
C GLY A 73 -25.88 -0.54 -14.47
N ASP A 74 -24.95 -0.01 -13.69
CA ASP A 74 -24.02 -0.81 -12.89
C ASP A 74 -24.67 -1.22 -11.57
N GLN A 75 -24.90 -2.53 -11.44
CA GLN A 75 -25.01 -3.15 -10.13
C GLN A 75 -23.71 -2.86 -9.38
N VAL A 76 -23.80 -2.15 -8.25
CA VAL A 76 -22.68 -1.94 -7.33
C VAL A 76 -22.03 -3.31 -7.09
N PRO A 77 -20.74 -3.52 -7.44
CA PRO A 77 -20.08 -4.80 -7.22
C PRO A 77 -20.20 -5.19 -5.74
N PRO A 78 -20.45 -6.47 -5.42
CA PRO A 78 -20.46 -6.91 -4.03
C PRO A 78 -19.13 -6.52 -3.37
N ASP A 79 -19.22 -5.99 -2.14
CA ASP A 79 -18.08 -5.52 -1.34
C ASP A 79 -17.03 -6.65 -1.20
N THR A 80 -16.05 -6.62 -2.09
CA THR A 80 -15.04 -7.68 -2.21
C THR A 80 -13.93 -7.39 -1.21
N HIS A 81 -13.50 -8.43 -0.50
CA HIS A 81 -12.46 -8.34 0.51
C HIS A 81 -11.37 -9.36 0.21
N ILE A 82 -10.14 -9.00 0.57
CA ILE A 82 -8.97 -9.85 0.47
C ILE A 82 -8.60 -10.28 1.88
N VAL A 83 -8.35 -11.57 2.06
CA VAL A 83 -7.71 -12.13 3.25
C VAL A 83 -6.26 -12.42 2.89
N GLN A 84 -5.33 -11.85 3.66
CA GLN A 84 -3.90 -11.96 3.41
C GLN A 84 -3.19 -12.36 4.70
N ARG A 85 -2.14 -13.18 4.60
CA ARG A 85 -1.27 -13.48 5.75
C ARG A 85 -0.63 -12.18 6.23
N TYR A 86 -0.74 -11.88 7.53
CA TYR A 86 -0.13 -10.71 8.13
C TYR A 86 1.37 -10.96 8.34
N ILE A 87 2.19 -9.95 8.06
CA ILE A 87 3.63 -9.99 8.37
C ILE A 87 3.79 -9.61 9.84
N ASP A 88 3.90 -10.63 10.68
CA ASP A 88 3.96 -10.57 12.14
C ASP A 88 5.37 -10.34 12.69
N ASN A 89 6.40 -10.48 11.84
CA ASN A 89 7.80 -10.20 12.14
C ASN A 89 8.39 -9.07 11.25
N PRO A 90 7.81 -7.87 11.24
CA PRO A 90 8.32 -6.76 10.42
C PRO A 90 9.67 -6.27 10.91
N TYR A 91 10.46 -5.67 10.01
CA TYR A 91 11.62 -4.88 10.40
C TYR A 91 11.17 -3.62 11.14
N LEU A 92 11.81 -3.29 12.26
CA LEU A 92 11.40 -2.19 13.13
C LEU A 92 12.47 -1.10 13.22
N ILE A 93 12.03 0.16 13.28
CA ILE A 93 12.89 1.32 13.59
C ILE A 93 12.51 1.82 14.97
N ALA A 94 13.42 1.68 15.92
CA ALA A 94 13.18 2.02 17.33
C ALA A 94 11.90 1.36 17.88
N GLY A 95 11.69 0.08 17.57
CA GLY A 95 10.52 -0.69 18.00
C GLY A 95 9.23 -0.40 17.22
N ARG A 96 9.23 0.50 16.23
CA ARG A 96 8.03 0.90 15.48
C ARG A 96 8.00 0.30 14.08
N LYS A 97 6.81 -0.12 13.66
CA LYS A 97 6.55 -0.68 12.32
C LYS A 97 6.60 0.43 11.29
N PHE A 98 7.03 0.13 10.07
CA PHE A 98 6.92 1.06 8.96
C PHE A 98 6.73 0.35 7.63
N ASP A 99 6.13 1.05 6.68
CA ASP A 99 6.11 0.66 5.27
C ASP A 99 6.86 1.71 4.42
N LEU A 100 7.22 1.34 3.19
CA LEU A 100 7.85 2.19 2.20
C LEU A 100 6.84 2.60 1.14
N ARG A 101 6.70 3.91 0.90
CA ARG A 101 6.11 4.48 -0.30
C ARG A 101 7.21 4.74 -1.33
N ILE A 102 7.19 3.99 -2.42
CA ILE A 102 8.13 4.09 -3.53
C ILE A 102 7.36 4.53 -4.77
N TYR A 103 7.83 5.60 -5.42
CA TYR A 103 7.21 6.10 -6.64
C TYR A 103 7.83 5.43 -7.86
N VAL A 104 6.99 4.96 -8.80
CA VAL A 104 7.43 4.30 -10.02
C VAL A 104 6.70 4.92 -11.21
N LEU A 105 7.44 5.64 -12.06
CA LEU A 105 6.93 6.20 -13.30
C LEU A 105 7.06 5.16 -14.42
N ILE A 106 5.98 4.92 -15.15
CA ILE A 106 6.00 4.07 -16.34
C ILE A 106 5.71 4.94 -17.55
N THR A 107 6.63 4.91 -18.50
CA THR A 107 6.53 5.69 -19.75
C THR A 107 6.20 4.80 -20.96
N SER A 108 6.31 3.48 -20.80
CA SER A 108 5.91 2.50 -21.81
C SER A 108 5.88 1.11 -21.18
N PHE A 109 4.99 0.25 -21.64
CA PHE A 109 4.99 -1.19 -21.33
C PHE A 109 5.39 -2.03 -22.55
N SER A 110 5.63 -1.42 -23.73
CA SER A 110 6.11 -2.08 -24.95
C SER A 110 7.05 -1.16 -25.75
N PRO A 111 8.39 -1.27 -25.55
CA PRO A 111 9.06 -2.07 -24.51
C PRO A 111 8.81 -1.50 -23.10
N LEU A 112 8.83 -2.36 -22.07
CA LEU A 112 8.66 -1.91 -20.69
C LEU A 112 9.79 -0.94 -20.28
N LYS A 113 9.41 0.30 -19.98
CA LYS A 113 10.25 1.38 -19.47
C LYS A 113 9.66 1.90 -18.16
N ALA A 114 10.30 1.52 -17.06
CA ALA A 114 9.92 1.91 -15.71
C ALA A 114 11.08 2.63 -15.01
N TRP A 115 10.75 3.70 -14.29
CA TRP A 115 11.69 4.55 -13.57
C TRP A 115 11.32 4.55 -12.09
N ILE A 116 12.23 4.06 -11.25
CA ILE A 116 12.03 4.07 -9.79
C ILE A 116 12.54 5.41 -9.25
N GLY A 117 11.65 6.15 -8.60
CA GLY A 117 11.96 7.44 -7.98
C GLY A 117 13.04 7.31 -6.91
N ARG A 118 14.00 8.22 -6.93
CA ARG A 118 14.94 8.42 -5.81
C ARG A 118 14.21 8.99 -4.59
N GLU A 119 13.19 9.79 -4.87
CA GLU A 119 12.27 10.33 -3.89
C GLU A 119 11.22 9.30 -3.47
N GLY A 120 10.88 9.34 -2.19
CA GLY A 120 9.93 8.44 -1.55
C GLY A 120 10.10 8.53 -0.04
N PHE A 121 9.27 7.81 0.71
CA PHE A 121 9.33 7.88 2.16
C PHE A 121 8.91 6.58 2.85
N ALA A 122 9.50 6.33 4.02
CA ALA A 122 9.00 5.37 4.98
C ALA A 122 7.96 6.02 5.89
N ARG A 123 6.82 5.36 6.10
CA ARG A 123 5.77 5.78 7.05
C ARG A 123 5.84 4.90 8.29
N LEU A 124 6.21 5.49 9.42
CA LEU A 124 6.31 4.80 10.70
C LEU A 124 4.96 4.82 11.42
N SER A 125 4.67 3.77 12.19
CA SER A 125 3.63 3.78 13.22
C SER A 125 4.01 4.75 14.34
N ASN A 126 3.01 5.30 15.03
CA ASN A 126 3.24 6.13 16.21
C ASN A 126 3.62 5.27 17.41
N GLU A 127 3.02 4.08 17.53
CA GLU A 127 3.19 3.17 18.66
C GLU A 127 4.25 2.09 18.41
N GLN A 128 4.78 1.54 19.50
CA GLN A 128 5.66 0.37 19.46
C GLN A 128 4.91 -0.85 18.94
N PHE A 129 5.57 -1.64 18.10
CA PHE A 129 5.01 -2.84 17.52
C PHE A 129 4.83 -3.92 18.59
N SER A 130 3.60 -4.42 18.72
CA SER A 130 3.25 -5.56 19.56
C SER A 130 2.13 -6.34 18.88
N LEU A 131 2.09 -7.66 19.07
CA LEU A 131 1.00 -8.54 18.65
C LEU A 131 0.02 -8.84 19.80
N SER A 132 0.22 -8.24 20.98
CA SER A 132 -0.61 -8.48 22.16
C SER A 132 -2.05 -7.97 22.00
N ASP A 133 -2.24 -6.92 21.21
CA ASP A 133 -3.55 -6.34 20.92
C ASP A 133 -3.68 -6.05 19.42
N LEU A 134 -4.31 -6.98 18.71
CA LEU A 134 -4.54 -6.88 17.26
C LEU A 134 -5.61 -5.84 16.88
N SER A 135 -6.36 -5.33 17.86
CA SER A 135 -7.40 -4.33 17.62
C SER A 135 -6.84 -2.91 17.54
N ASP A 136 -5.64 -2.66 18.08
CA ASP A 136 -5.01 -1.35 18.01
C ASP A 136 -4.42 -1.06 16.62
N SER A 137 -5.26 -0.46 15.77
CA SER A 137 -4.86 -0.03 14.43
C SER A 137 -3.63 0.89 14.39
N ARG A 138 -3.31 1.63 15.47
CA ARG A 138 -2.17 2.55 15.52
C ARG A 138 -0.83 1.82 15.52
N VAL A 139 -0.81 0.60 16.04
CA VAL A 139 0.35 -0.30 16.07
C VAL A 139 0.53 -0.97 14.71
N HIS A 140 -0.57 -1.42 14.10
CA HIS A 140 -0.53 -2.33 12.96
C HIS A 140 -0.61 -1.67 11.58
N LEU A 141 -1.21 -0.47 11.48
CA LEU A 141 -1.48 0.24 10.23
C LEU A 141 -0.71 1.57 10.19
N THR A 142 0.10 1.77 9.16
CA THR A 142 1.02 2.92 9.02
C THR A 142 0.42 4.10 8.23
N ASN A 143 -0.85 3.98 7.81
CA ASN A 143 -1.54 5.02 7.02
C ASN A 143 -1.62 6.33 7.80
N SER A 144 -1.24 7.45 7.17
CA SER A 144 -1.26 8.76 7.81
C SER A 144 -2.64 9.19 8.34
N SER A 145 -3.74 8.75 7.71
CA SER A 145 -5.11 8.99 8.19
C SER A 145 -5.40 8.37 9.57
N ILE A 146 -4.76 7.24 9.88
CA ILE A 146 -4.87 6.56 11.17
C ILE A 146 -3.91 7.22 12.17
N GLN A 147 -2.69 7.51 11.73
CA GLN A 147 -1.63 8.07 12.57
C GLN A 147 -1.84 9.55 12.92
N LEU A 148 -2.60 10.32 12.14
CA LEU A 148 -2.91 11.73 12.45
C LEU A 148 -4.02 11.90 13.49
N ARG A 149 -4.73 10.83 13.87
CA ARG A 149 -5.80 10.88 14.89
C ARG A 149 -5.27 10.83 16.33
N SER A 150 -3.97 10.67 16.53
CA SER A 150 -3.35 10.68 17.86
C SER A 150 -2.84 12.08 18.24
N ASP A 151 -3.01 12.45 19.50
CA ASP A 151 -2.68 13.77 20.07
C ASP A 151 -1.20 14.18 19.95
N SER A 152 -0.32 13.25 19.56
CA SER A 152 1.13 13.45 19.46
C SER A 152 1.62 14.17 18.20
N GLY A 153 0.72 14.68 17.34
CA GLY A 153 1.05 15.59 16.24
C GLY A 153 2.22 15.09 15.38
N GLY A 154 1.94 14.25 14.37
CA GLY A 154 2.85 13.40 13.58
C GLY A 154 4.09 13.99 12.88
N GLN A 155 4.73 15.04 13.42
CA GLN A 155 6.09 15.47 13.11
C GLN A 155 7.09 14.40 13.59
N GLY A 156 7.48 13.49 12.70
CA GLY A 156 8.54 12.50 12.96
C GLY A 156 8.28 11.11 12.39
N CYS A 157 7.10 10.84 11.86
CA CYS A 157 6.71 9.51 11.38
C CYS A 157 6.89 9.30 9.87
N LYS A 158 7.52 10.25 9.17
CA LYS A 158 7.93 10.09 7.77
C LYS A 158 9.44 10.28 7.65
N TRP A 159 10.12 9.27 7.14
CA TRP A 159 11.55 9.37 6.80
C TRP A 159 11.69 9.35 5.30
N SER A 160 12.49 10.23 4.71
CA SER A 160 12.83 10.11 3.30
C SER A 160 13.57 8.79 3.04
N LEU A 161 13.44 8.22 1.83
CA LEU A 161 14.18 7.01 1.46
C LEU A 161 15.70 7.21 1.56
N ARG A 162 16.20 8.43 1.35
CA ARG A 162 17.61 8.77 1.56
C ARG A 162 18.01 8.56 3.03
N ARG A 163 17.28 9.16 3.97
CA ARG A 163 17.52 9.00 5.41
C ARG A 163 17.42 7.53 5.84
N LEU A 164 16.41 6.82 5.33
CA LEU A 164 16.27 5.39 5.61
C LEU A 164 17.47 4.59 5.09
N ARG A 165 17.93 4.85 3.86
CA ARG A 165 19.09 4.18 3.28
C ARG A 165 20.34 4.43 4.12
N GLU A 166 20.60 5.67 4.53
CA GLU A 166 21.72 6.02 5.41
C GLU A 166 21.65 5.23 6.72
N PHE A 167 20.48 5.20 7.37
CA PHE A 167 20.25 4.44 8.60
C PHE A 167 20.49 2.94 8.43
N LEU A 168 19.93 2.32 7.37
CA LEU A 168 20.11 0.90 7.11
C LEU A 168 21.57 0.58 6.76
N THR A 169 22.25 1.44 6.01
CA THR A 169 23.66 1.25 5.63
C THR A 169 24.55 1.31 6.85
N ALA A 170 24.30 2.25 7.76
CA ALA A 170 25.04 2.35 9.02
C ALA A 170 24.84 1.10 9.90
N ARG A 171 23.66 0.46 9.85
CA ARG A 171 23.32 -0.69 10.69
C ARG A 171 23.72 -2.05 10.09
N HIS A 172 23.60 -2.22 8.78
CA HIS A 172 23.74 -3.52 8.10
C HIS A 172 24.87 -3.57 7.06
N GLY A 173 25.53 -2.44 6.80
CA GLY A 173 26.55 -2.31 5.76
C GLY A 173 25.99 -2.04 4.37
N ALA A 174 26.81 -1.42 3.53
CA ALA A 174 26.41 -0.95 2.19
C ALA A 174 25.99 -2.10 1.26
N THR A 175 26.71 -3.23 1.27
CA THR A 175 26.43 -4.39 0.42
C THR A 175 25.04 -4.98 0.69
N THR A 176 24.66 -5.09 1.96
CA THR A 176 23.34 -5.59 2.38
C THR A 176 22.23 -4.67 1.87
N VAL A 177 22.42 -3.36 2.02
CA VAL A 177 21.44 -2.36 1.58
C VAL A 177 21.33 -2.29 0.06
N GLU A 178 22.43 -2.43 -0.66
CA GLU A 178 22.39 -2.51 -2.13
C GLU A 178 21.62 -3.75 -2.60
N THR A 179 21.84 -4.89 -1.93
CA THR A 179 21.07 -6.12 -2.19
C THR A 179 19.58 -5.94 -1.93
N LEU A 180 19.21 -5.24 -0.85
CA LEU A 180 17.82 -4.89 -0.53
C LEU A 180 17.20 -4.01 -1.63
N VAL A 181 17.92 -2.99 -2.10
CA VAL A 181 17.44 -2.07 -3.15
C VAL A 181 17.20 -2.83 -4.46
N GLN A 182 18.10 -3.74 -4.82
CA GLN A 182 17.91 -4.63 -5.97
C GLN A 182 16.75 -5.61 -5.77
N ALA A 183 16.50 -6.09 -4.55
CA ALA A 183 15.35 -6.94 -4.25
C ALA A 183 14.03 -6.17 -4.41
N ILE A 184 13.96 -4.92 -3.95
CA ILE A 184 12.82 -4.02 -4.15
C ILE A 184 12.59 -3.75 -5.64
N ALA A 185 13.65 -3.44 -6.39
CA ALA A 185 13.55 -3.22 -7.83
C ALA A 185 13.04 -4.46 -8.58
N ARG A 186 13.45 -5.67 -8.15
CA ARG A 186 12.92 -6.94 -8.67
C ARG A 186 11.44 -7.13 -8.36
N VAL A 187 10.98 -6.78 -7.16
CA VAL A 187 9.55 -6.83 -6.81
C VAL A 187 8.73 -5.95 -7.78
N VAL A 188 9.16 -4.70 -8.01
CA VAL A 188 8.53 -3.78 -8.95
C VAL A 188 8.56 -4.32 -10.38
N LEU A 189 9.72 -4.76 -10.86
CA LEU A 189 9.85 -5.23 -12.24
C LEU A 189 9.01 -6.49 -12.50
N THR A 190 9.00 -7.44 -11.56
CA THR A 190 8.21 -8.66 -11.67
C THR A 190 6.71 -8.35 -11.68
N SER A 191 6.22 -7.47 -10.80
CA SER A 191 4.80 -7.10 -10.79
C SER A 191 4.36 -6.46 -12.11
N LEU A 192 5.19 -5.58 -12.68
CA LEU A 192 4.91 -4.94 -13.96
C LEU A 192 4.92 -5.93 -15.14
N ARG A 193 5.87 -6.87 -15.16
CA ARG A 193 5.92 -7.93 -16.19
C ARG A 193 4.69 -8.83 -16.16
N CYS A 194 4.16 -9.14 -14.97
CA CYS A 194 2.95 -9.96 -14.84
C CYS A 194 1.72 -9.34 -15.51
N VAL A 195 1.63 -8.01 -15.57
CA VAL A 195 0.48 -7.29 -16.16
C VAL A 195 0.75 -6.71 -17.56
N GLN A 196 1.99 -6.82 -18.04
CA GLN A 196 2.44 -6.18 -19.28
C GLN A 196 1.58 -6.55 -20.51
N ASN A 197 1.10 -7.79 -20.58
CA ASN A 197 0.29 -8.27 -21.71
C ASN A 197 -1.21 -7.96 -21.58
N VAL A 198 -1.66 -7.46 -20.42
CA VAL A 198 -3.07 -7.16 -20.12
C VAL A 198 -3.31 -5.66 -20.12
N ILE A 199 -2.30 -4.87 -19.76
CA ILE A 199 -2.44 -3.42 -19.65
C ILE A 199 -2.46 -2.77 -21.04
N ILE A 200 -3.41 -1.85 -21.24
CA ILE A 200 -3.58 -1.14 -22.52
C ILE A 200 -2.33 -0.30 -22.79
N GLN A 201 -1.78 -0.47 -23.98
CA GLN A 201 -0.61 0.28 -24.44
C GLN A 201 -1.05 1.49 -25.24
N ASP A 202 -0.71 2.68 -24.76
CA ASP A 202 -0.76 3.90 -25.56
C ASP A 202 0.56 4.66 -25.38
N ARG A 203 1.20 5.01 -26.50
CA ARG A 203 2.49 5.73 -26.51
C ARG A 203 2.40 7.16 -25.98
N HIS A 204 1.20 7.70 -25.84
CA HIS A 204 0.93 9.03 -25.30
C HIS A 204 0.56 8.99 -23.80
N CYS A 205 0.48 7.78 -23.21
CA CYS A 205 0.17 7.60 -21.81
C CYS A 205 1.42 7.34 -20.98
N PHE A 206 1.43 7.89 -19.78
CA PHE A 206 2.34 7.54 -18.71
C PHE A 206 1.54 7.43 -17.42
N GLU A 207 2.05 6.68 -16.46
CA GLU A 207 1.40 6.55 -15.16
C GLU A 207 2.45 6.57 -14.05
N LEU A 208 2.16 7.30 -12.98
CA LEU A 208 3.00 7.37 -11.79
C LEU A 208 2.36 6.57 -10.66
N TYR A 209 2.88 5.37 -10.42
CA TYR A 209 2.40 4.48 -9.37
C TYR A 209 3.07 4.74 -8.03
N GLY A 210 2.32 4.56 -6.95
CA GLY A 210 2.86 4.45 -5.59
C GLY A 210 2.88 3.00 -5.12
N TYR A 211 4.06 2.40 -5.05
CA TYR A 211 4.28 1.07 -4.51
C TYR A 211 4.43 1.13 -2.99
N ASP A 212 3.67 0.28 -2.30
CA ASP A 212 3.74 0.12 -0.84
C ASP A 212 4.46 -1.19 -0.53
N VAL A 213 5.62 -1.10 0.10
CA VAL A 213 6.49 -2.25 0.40
C VAL A 213 6.76 -2.33 1.89
N LEU A 214 6.63 -3.52 2.48
CA LEU A 214 7.00 -3.80 3.86
C LEU A 214 8.30 -4.62 3.89
N LEU A 215 9.18 -4.35 4.84
CA LEU A 215 10.35 -5.19 5.10
C LEU A 215 10.06 -6.12 6.28
N ASP A 216 10.38 -7.40 6.17
CA ASP A 216 10.43 -8.29 7.33
C ASP A 216 11.76 -8.21 8.07
N CYS A 217 11.86 -8.87 9.22
CA CYS A 217 13.05 -8.84 10.09
C CYS A 217 14.35 -9.28 9.39
N ASN A 218 14.26 -10.00 8.27
CA ASN A 218 15.40 -10.44 7.46
C ASN A 218 15.69 -9.50 6.28
N LEU A 219 15.10 -8.29 6.26
CA LEU A 219 15.16 -7.32 5.16
C LEU A 219 14.59 -7.85 3.84
N LYS A 220 13.70 -8.85 3.86
CA LYS A 220 13.00 -9.27 2.64
C LYS A 220 11.88 -8.26 2.33
N PRO A 221 11.81 -7.71 1.12
CA PRO A 221 10.74 -6.82 0.72
C PRO A 221 9.48 -7.59 0.30
N TRP A 222 8.33 -7.15 0.81
CA TRP A 222 7.01 -7.68 0.52
C TRP A 222 6.15 -6.59 -0.12
N LEU A 223 5.63 -6.83 -1.32
CA LEU A 223 4.66 -5.93 -1.95
C LEU A 223 3.33 -6.00 -1.20
N ILE A 224 2.83 -4.85 -0.76
CA ILE A 224 1.56 -4.75 -0.02
C ILE A 224 0.43 -4.30 -0.92
N GLU A 225 0.65 -3.22 -1.67
CA GLU A 225 -0.30 -2.69 -2.65
C GLU A 225 0.42 -1.81 -3.69
N VAL A 226 -0.26 -1.57 -4.82
CA VAL A 226 0.16 -0.62 -5.85
C VAL A 226 -0.96 0.39 -6.06
N ASN A 227 -0.67 1.65 -5.82
CA ASN A 227 -1.61 2.76 -5.94
C ASN A 227 -1.46 3.44 -7.30
N ALA A 228 -2.52 3.45 -8.13
CA ALA A 228 -2.53 4.16 -9.41
C ALA A 228 -2.53 5.69 -9.24
N SER A 229 -3.18 6.20 -8.19
CA SER A 229 -3.23 7.65 -7.90
C SER A 229 -2.61 7.94 -6.53
N PRO A 230 -1.27 7.91 -6.39
CA PRO A 230 -0.64 8.22 -5.13
C PRO A 230 -0.85 9.71 -4.77
N SER A 231 -1.28 9.97 -3.53
CA SER A 231 -1.57 11.34 -3.08
C SER A 231 -0.35 12.27 -3.20
N MET A 232 -0.57 13.41 -3.86
CA MET A 232 0.39 14.51 -4.00
C MET A 232 0.13 15.68 -3.05
N SER A 233 -0.84 15.56 -2.14
CA SER A 233 -1.13 16.59 -1.14
C SER A 233 0.02 16.67 -0.13
N ALA A 234 0.60 17.84 0.07
CA ALA A 234 1.69 18.02 1.02
C ALA A 234 1.15 18.17 2.45
N THR A 235 1.69 17.36 3.37
CA THR A 235 1.34 17.39 4.80
C THR A 235 2.37 18.12 5.66
N SER A 236 3.55 18.38 5.11
CA SER A 236 4.64 19.14 5.73
C SER A 236 5.49 19.81 4.64
N ASN A 237 6.36 20.74 5.02
CA ASN A 237 7.30 21.36 4.09
C ASN A 237 8.27 20.35 3.47
N GLU A 238 8.68 19.32 4.23
CA GLU A 238 9.53 18.24 3.70
C GLU A 238 8.79 17.37 2.68
N ASP A 239 7.53 17.03 2.96
CA ASP A 239 6.66 16.28 2.04
C ASP A 239 6.38 17.08 0.76
N TYR A 240 6.21 18.40 0.88
CA TYR A 240 6.10 19.30 -0.26
C TYR A 240 7.35 19.27 -1.13
N LYS A 241 8.54 19.47 -0.55
CA LYS A 241 9.81 19.46 -1.30
C LYS A 241 10.05 18.14 -2.02
N LEU A 242 9.77 17.02 -1.33
CA LEU A 242 9.89 15.68 -1.91
C LEU A 242 8.97 15.52 -3.12
N LYS A 243 7.69 15.85 -2.98
CA LYS A 243 6.70 15.70 -4.05
C LYS A 243 6.93 16.66 -5.21
N TYR A 244 7.34 17.88 -4.92
CA TYR A 244 7.74 18.85 -5.94
C TYR A 244 8.92 18.33 -6.75
N THR A 245 9.98 17.84 -6.08
CA THR A 245 11.16 17.26 -6.74
C THR A 245 10.79 16.04 -7.57
N LEU A 246 9.95 15.14 -7.03
CA LEU A 246 9.44 13.98 -7.75
C LEU A 246 8.70 14.39 -9.03
N LEU A 247 7.79 15.36 -8.96
CA LEU A 247 7.04 15.83 -10.12
C LEU A 247 7.95 16.50 -11.16
N GLN A 248 8.95 17.26 -10.71
CA GLN A 248 9.95 17.85 -11.59
C GLN A 248 10.75 16.75 -12.32
N ASP A 249 11.21 15.71 -11.61
CA ASP A 249 11.91 14.57 -12.19
C ASP A 249 11.02 13.82 -13.19
N VAL A 250 9.73 13.64 -12.89
CA VAL A 250 8.75 13.03 -13.80
C VAL A 250 8.63 13.83 -15.10
N LEU A 251 8.42 15.15 -15.01
CA LEU A 251 8.30 16.01 -16.19
C LEU A 251 9.60 16.05 -17.01
N ASN A 252 10.76 16.02 -16.35
CA ASN A 252 12.06 15.96 -17.01
C ASN A 252 12.25 14.63 -17.77
N VAL A 253 11.82 13.51 -17.20
CA VAL A 253 11.89 12.18 -17.84
C VAL A 253 10.93 12.09 -19.02
N LEU A 254 9.73 12.66 -18.90
CA LEU A 254 8.75 12.68 -19.99
C LEU A 254 9.20 13.56 -21.16
N ASP A 255 9.97 14.62 -20.88
CA ASP A 255 10.51 15.56 -21.86
C ASP A 255 9.46 15.99 -22.91
N LEU A 256 8.30 16.44 -22.44
CA LEU A 256 7.16 16.77 -23.31
C LEU A 256 7.48 17.86 -24.35
N GLU A 257 8.49 18.68 -24.07
CA GLU A 257 8.94 19.75 -24.96
C GLU A 257 10.12 19.34 -25.87
N GLY A 258 10.63 18.11 -25.73
CA GLY A 258 11.74 17.60 -26.53
C GLY A 258 13.04 18.39 -26.34
N ARG A 259 13.28 18.90 -25.13
CA ARG A 259 14.49 19.69 -24.80
C ARG A 259 15.70 18.80 -24.61
N ASN A 260 15.52 17.50 -24.34
CA ASN A 260 16.61 16.53 -24.13
C ASN A 260 16.98 15.77 -25.42
N LYS A 261 16.89 16.42 -26.59
CA LYS A 261 17.42 15.85 -27.84
C LYS A 261 18.96 15.82 -27.80
N TYR A 262 19.50 14.65 -27.52
CA TYR A 262 20.88 14.26 -27.82
C TYR A 262 20.91 13.50 -29.15
#